data_AF-A0A6N2B6N7-F1
#
_entry.id   AF-A0A6N2B6N7-F1
#
_cell.length_a   1.000
_cell.length_b   1.000
_cell.length_c   1.000
_cell.angle_alpha   90.00
_cell.angle_beta   90.00
_cell.angle_gamma   90.00
#
_symmetry.space_group_name_H-M   'P 1'
#
loop_
_entity.id
_entity.type
_entity.pdbx_description
1 polymer ?
#
loop_
_entity_poly.entity_id
_entity_poly.type
_entity_poly.pdbx_seq_one_letter_code
_entity_poly.pdbx_strand_id
1 'polypeptide(L)'
;MDFYVRVCVRIYTSASAMRNTPQKLSYVYQCNGCDSFHLQPVGRTISKSNSLRYHPGFGPAISQDCSDCGKKFNMGGPIQSAPIHDQEWVAAILADVKSIKERYPAYDRICSTLTAVSEELPDIPLFLCLHNISATLKCTSPSAVMFRSAVINAGYRTSGTHVNPLGLKADAPMHTIWDIMCCWVKKHPVKAQPSHHPGSLILAKEPVLQLSYSLIQEHCILILGDNTTDFYCSPVSGSCISALFSFHANFARAVKSSSKGKDNKVARFLPNPKRHWGPKLRAGRQITGKHVSLLGTK
;
A
#
# COMPACT_ATOMS: atom_id res chain seq x y z
N MET A 1 -5.73 -14.53 7.68
CA MET A 1 -5.21 -15.38 8.78
C MET A 1 -6.36 -15.57 9.74
N ASP A 2 -6.91 -16.79 9.83
CA ASP A 2 -8.00 -17.19 10.74
C ASP A 2 -9.31 -16.36 10.66
N PHE A 3 -10.45 -17.01 10.76
CA PHE A 3 -11.75 -16.40 10.44
C PHE A 3 -12.37 -15.67 11.64
N TYR A 4 -11.58 -14.83 12.29
CA TYR A 4 -11.99 -14.01 13.41
C TYR A 4 -11.26 -12.67 13.38
N VAL A 5 -11.79 -11.69 14.11
CA VAL A 5 -11.11 -10.42 14.38
C VAL A 5 -10.74 -10.39 15.85
N ARG A 6 -9.52 -9.98 16.18
CA ARG A 6 -9.07 -9.77 17.55
C ARG A 6 -8.82 -8.29 17.77
N VAL A 7 -9.46 -7.73 18.81
CA VAL A 7 -9.31 -6.33 19.19
C VAL A 7 -8.94 -6.27 20.67
N CYS A 8 -7.81 -5.62 20.97
CA CYS A 8 -7.40 -5.29 22.34
C CYS A 8 -7.51 -3.78 22.49
N VAL A 9 -8.36 -3.31 23.41
CA VAL A 9 -8.61 -1.88 23.63
C VAL A 9 -8.22 -1.49 25.04
N ARG A 10 -7.69 -0.27 25.18
CA ARG A 10 -7.54 0.41 26.47
C ARG A 10 -8.62 1.48 26.57
N ILE A 11 -9.41 1.42 27.63
CA ILE A 11 -10.53 2.35 27.86
C ILE A 11 -9.97 3.61 28.54
N TYR A 12 -10.29 4.78 27.98
CA TYR A 12 -9.97 6.07 28.56
C TYR A 12 -11.26 6.84 28.83
N THR A 13 -11.35 7.47 30.01
CA THR A 13 -12.47 8.32 30.39
C THR A 13 -12.09 9.78 30.23
N SER A 14 -12.47 10.41 29.12
CA SER A 14 -12.23 11.84 28.89
C SER A 14 -13.23 12.42 27.89
N ALA A 15 -14.00 13.40 28.33
CA ALA A 15 -14.95 14.12 27.48
C ALA A 15 -14.24 14.92 26.37
N SER A 16 -13.03 15.42 26.64
CA SER A 16 -12.24 16.14 25.62
C SER A 16 -11.69 15.19 24.56
N ALA A 17 -11.22 14.01 24.95
CA ALA A 17 -10.70 13.00 24.03
C ALA A 17 -11.81 12.43 23.12
N MET A 18 -13.03 12.27 23.65
CA MET A 18 -14.19 11.79 22.88
C MET A 18 -14.48 12.66 21.64
N ARG A 19 -14.28 13.98 21.73
CA ARG A 19 -14.50 14.89 20.59
C ARG A 19 -13.56 14.64 19.40
N ASN A 20 -12.40 14.01 19.62
CA ASN A 20 -11.47 13.64 18.55
C ASN A 20 -11.89 12.36 17.79
N THR A 21 -12.85 11.58 18.31
CA THR A 21 -13.24 10.28 17.73
C THR A 21 -13.68 10.36 16.26
N PRO A 22 -14.51 11.34 15.84
CA PRO A 22 -14.93 11.44 14.44
C PRO A 22 -13.78 11.67 13.45
N GLN A 23 -12.62 12.19 13.90
CA GLN A 23 -11.44 12.37 13.05
C GLN A 23 -10.71 11.05 12.77
N LYS A 24 -10.88 10.08 13.66
CA LYS A 24 -10.27 8.76 13.56
C LYS A 24 -11.10 7.81 12.69
N LEU A 25 -12.28 8.25 12.27
CA LEU A 25 -13.21 7.52 11.44
C LEU A 25 -13.18 8.08 10.01
N SER A 26 -13.30 7.20 9.02
CA SER A 26 -13.39 7.60 7.62
C SER A 26 -14.30 6.70 6.81
N TYR A 27 -14.98 7.27 5.83
CA TYR A 27 -15.61 6.49 4.75
C TYR A 27 -14.55 6.08 3.72
N VAL A 28 -14.75 4.93 3.11
CA VAL A 28 -13.90 4.39 2.05
C VAL A 28 -14.67 4.42 0.75
N TYR A 29 -14.05 4.97 -0.30
CA TYR A 29 -14.53 4.89 -1.66
C TYR A 29 -13.61 3.97 -2.44
N GLN A 30 -14.08 2.79 -2.81
CA GLN A 30 -13.31 1.77 -3.53
C GLN A 30 -13.81 1.64 -4.96
N CYS A 31 -12.91 1.74 -5.94
CA CYS A 31 -13.26 1.71 -7.34
C CYS A 31 -13.62 0.29 -7.79
N ASN A 32 -14.77 0.14 -8.44
CA ASN A 32 -15.26 -1.16 -8.91
C ASN A 32 -14.48 -1.73 -10.11
N GLY A 33 -13.62 -0.92 -10.73
CA GLY A 33 -12.82 -1.31 -11.89
C GLY A 33 -11.39 -1.69 -11.54
N CYS A 34 -10.66 -0.77 -10.90
CA CYS A 34 -9.23 -0.90 -10.68
C CYS A 34 -8.83 -1.20 -9.23
N ASP A 35 -9.79 -1.20 -8.28
CA ASP A 35 -9.53 -1.39 -6.85
C ASP A 35 -8.78 -0.22 -6.17
N SER A 36 -8.54 0.90 -6.88
CA SER A 36 -8.10 2.17 -6.26
C SER A 36 -9.08 2.59 -5.18
N PHE A 37 -8.57 3.10 -4.05
CA PHE A 37 -9.42 3.54 -2.95
C PHE A 37 -9.02 4.92 -2.43
N HIS A 38 -10.01 5.62 -1.85
CA HIS A 38 -9.84 6.92 -1.21
C HIS A 38 -10.56 6.95 0.13
N LEU A 39 -10.02 7.72 1.08
CA LEU A 39 -10.58 7.89 2.42
C LEU A 39 -11.14 9.29 2.60
N GLN A 40 -12.33 9.38 3.17
CA GLN A 40 -12.95 10.65 3.56
C GLN A 40 -13.17 10.67 5.08
N PRO A 41 -12.43 11.50 5.83
CA PRO A 41 -12.63 11.67 7.27
C PRO A 41 -14.05 12.13 7.62
N VAL A 42 -14.64 11.55 8.67
CA VAL A 42 -16.00 11.89 9.12
C VAL A 42 -16.03 13.27 9.79
N GLY A 43 -14.98 13.63 10.53
CA GLY A 43 -14.83 14.92 11.19
C GLY A 43 -13.48 15.56 10.91
N ARG A 44 -13.43 16.88 11.10
CA ARG A 44 -12.21 17.71 11.02
C ARG A 44 -12.14 18.67 12.21
N THR A 45 -10.94 19.15 12.50
CA THR A 45 -10.76 20.26 13.46
C THR A 45 -10.23 21.51 12.81
N ILE A 46 -10.64 22.63 13.37
CA ILE A 46 -10.08 23.95 13.07
C ILE A 46 -9.53 24.50 14.40
N SER A 47 -8.23 24.78 14.44
CA SER A 47 -7.61 25.50 15.55
C SER A 47 -7.66 27.00 15.26
N LYS A 48 -8.27 27.81 16.14
CA LYS A 48 -8.20 29.28 16.08
C LYS A 48 -7.89 29.83 17.46
N SER A 49 -6.79 30.61 17.57
CA SER A 49 -6.40 31.42 18.73
C SER A 49 -6.73 30.77 20.09
N ASN A 50 -6.14 29.60 20.36
CA ASN A 50 -6.30 28.82 21.60
C ASN A 50 -7.60 28.01 21.76
N SER A 51 -8.51 28.03 20.78
CA SER A 51 -9.74 27.22 20.76
C SER A 51 -9.71 26.15 19.66
N LEU A 52 -10.08 24.92 20.01
CA LEU A 52 -10.21 23.81 19.06
C LEU A 52 -11.68 23.57 18.75
N ARG A 53 -12.08 23.79 17.49
CA ARG A 53 -13.45 23.56 17.02
C ARG A 53 -13.54 22.31 16.17
N TYR A 54 -14.56 21.52 16.42
CA TYR A 54 -14.85 20.28 15.71
C TYR A 54 -15.95 20.53 14.69
N HIS A 55 -15.72 20.10 13.45
CA HIS A 55 -16.65 20.26 12.35
C HIS A 55 -16.83 18.93 11.62
N PRO A 56 -17.97 18.71 10.95
CA PRO A 56 -18.09 17.62 9.98
C PRO A 56 -17.03 17.73 8.88
N GLY A 57 -16.65 16.58 8.33
CA GLY A 57 -15.85 16.52 7.11
C GLY A 57 -16.57 17.22 5.95
N PHE A 58 -15.79 17.78 5.02
CA PHE A 58 -16.34 18.29 3.77
C PHE A 58 -16.79 17.14 2.87
N GLY A 59 -17.80 17.36 2.04
CA GLY A 59 -18.17 16.45 0.95
C GLY A 59 -18.36 17.22 -0.35
N PRO A 60 -18.33 16.53 -1.52
CA PRO A 60 -17.76 15.20 -1.77
C PRO A 60 -16.21 15.25 -1.79
N ALA A 61 -15.54 14.21 -1.28
CA ALA A 61 -14.07 14.15 -1.24
C ALA A 61 -13.43 13.77 -2.59
N ILE A 62 -14.19 13.14 -3.48
CA ILE A 62 -13.74 12.66 -4.78
C ILE A 62 -14.81 12.93 -5.85
N SER A 63 -14.40 12.90 -7.12
CA SER A 63 -15.32 12.88 -8.27
C SER A 63 -16.16 11.59 -8.28
N GLN A 64 -17.30 11.63 -8.98
CA GLN A 64 -18.15 10.45 -9.15
C GLN A 64 -17.47 9.30 -9.91
N ASP A 65 -16.51 9.64 -10.78
CA ASP A 65 -15.74 8.71 -11.60
C ASP A 65 -14.28 8.65 -11.14
N CYS A 66 -13.69 7.46 -11.22
CA CYS A 66 -12.31 7.22 -10.86
C CYS A 66 -11.35 7.93 -11.81
N SER A 67 -10.40 8.71 -11.24
CA SER A 67 -9.35 9.39 -11.98
C SER A 67 -8.46 8.46 -12.80
N ASP A 68 -8.35 7.18 -12.41
CA ASP A 68 -7.43 6.21 -13.02
C ASP A 68 -8.10 5.38 -14.11
N CYS A 69 -9.34 4.90 -13.91
CA CYS A 69 -10.01 4.00 -14.87
C CYS A 69 -11.42 4.43 -15.29
N GLY A 70 -11.93 5.55 -14.78
CA GLY A 70 -13.26 6.09 -15.14
C GLY A 70 -14.46 5.27 -14.66
N LYS A 71 -14.27 4.25 -13.82
CA LYS A 71 -15.38 3.49 -13.21
C LYS A 71 -15.90 4.17 -11.94
N LYS A 72 -17.11 3.81 -11.54
CA LYS A 72 -17.75 4.26 -10.30
C LYS A 72 -17.11 3.65 -9.05
N PHE A 73 -17.35 4.30 -7.92
CA PHE A 73 -16.90 3.86 -6.60
C PHE A 73 -18.05 3.24 -5.80
N ASN A 74 -17.75 2.16 -5.07
CA ASN A 74 -18.56 1.71 -3.94
C ASN A 74 -18.13 2.47 -2.68
N MET A 75 -19.10 2.98 -1.94
CA MET A 75 -18.89 3.62 -0.64
C MET A 75 -19.06 2.59 0.49
N GLY A 76 -18.14 2.56 1.43
CA GLY A 76 -18.21 1.74 2.63
C GLY A 76 -17.74 2.51 3.88
N GLY A 77 -17.99 1.93 5.06
CA GLY A 77 -17.60 2.50 6.35
C GLY A 77 -18.78 3.01 7.19
N PRO A 78 -18.51 3.83 8.22
CA PRO A 78 -17.19 4.36 8.59
C PRO A 78 -16.25 3.28 9.14
N ILE A 79 -14.97 3.37 8.78
CA ILE A 79 -13.89 2.53 9.33
C ILE A 79 -12.98 3.36 10.23
N GLN A 80 -12.25 2.70 11.14
CA GLN A 80 -11.15 3.31 11.88
C GLN A 80 -9.96 3.54 10.92
N SER A 81 -9.66 4.79 10.59
CA SER A 81 -8.56 5.17 9.69
C SER A 81 -7.31 5.65 10.43
N ALA A 82 -7.43 5.98 11.72
CA ALA A 82 -6.27 6.24 12.58
C ALA A 82 -5.51 4.94 12.93
N PRO A 83 -4.25 5.03 13.40
CA PRO A 83 -3.45 3.87 13.74
C PRO A 83 -4.18 2.86 14.64
N ILE A 84 -4.22 1.60 14.20
CA ILE A 84 -4.93 0.50 14.87
C ILE A 84 -4.05 -0.31 15.83
N HIS A 85 -2.74 -0.11 15.78
CA HIS A 85 -1.76 -0.80 16.61
C HIS A 85 -0.99 0.20 17.47
N ASP A 86 -0.89 -0.11 18.76
CA ASP A 86 0.05 0.53 19.67
C ASP A 86 1.41 -0.18 19.50
N GLN A 87 2.35 0.49 18.83
CA GLN A 87 3.64 -0.11 18.46
C GLN A 87 4.53 -0.40 19.67
N GLU A 88 4.42 0.41 20.74
CA GLU A 88 5.16 0.19 21.99
C GLU A 88 4.64 -1.06 22.69
N TRP A 89 3.32 -1.20 22.78
CA TRP A 89 2.69 -2.38 23.37
C TRP A 89 2.97 -3.66 22.56
N VAL A 90 2.94 -3.58 21.23
CA VAL A 90 3.29 -4.71 20.35
C VAL A 90 4.75 -5.12 20.55
N ALA A 91 5.67 -4.17 20.64
CA ALA A 91 7.09 -4.45 20.88
C ALA A 91 7.32 -5.10 22.25
N ALA A 92 6.66 -4.60 23.30
CA ALA A 92 6.74 -5.17 24.64
C ALA A 92 6.23 -6.62 24.68
N ILE A 93 5.05 -6.90 24.13
CA ILE A 93 4.52 -8.27 24.07
C ILE A 93 5.41 -9.18 23.24
N LEU A 94 5.96 -8.69 22.13
CA LEU A 94 6.86 -9.50 21.32
C LEU A 94 8.13 -9.89 22.10
N ALA A 95 8.64 -9.00 22.97
CA ALA A 95 9.77 -9.29 23.85
C ALA A 95 9.40 -10.32 24.93
N ASP A 96 8.23 -10.16 25.57
CA ASP A 96 7.75 -11.07 26.61
C ASP A 96 7.46 -12.48 26.07
N VAL A 97 6.83 -12.58 24.90
CA VAL A 97 6.55 -13.88 24.27
C VAL A 97 7.88 -14.58 23.96
N LYS A 98 8.88 -13.85 23.45
CA LYS A 98 10.21 -14.40 23.16
C LYS A 98 10.94 -14.91 24.40
N SER A 99 10.76 -14.30 25.56
CA SER A 99 11.41 -14.74 26.81
C SER A 99 10.74 -15.97 27.42
N ILE A 100 9.46 -16.23 27.14
CA ILE A 100 8.68 -17.33 27.75
C ILE A 100 8.12 -18.28 26.67
N LYS A 101 9.00 -18.83 25.83
CA LYS A 101 8.61 -19.71 24.71
C LYS A 101 7.75 -20.91 25.16
N GLU A 102 8.15 -21.58 26.24
CA GLU A 102 7.53 -22.85 26.69
C GLU A 102 6.08 -22.70 27.12
N ARG A 103 5.66 -21.50 27.52
CA ARG A 103 4.29 -21.23 28.00
C ARG A 103 3.27 -21.11 26.86
N TYR A 104 3.73 -20.94 25.62
CA TYR A 104 2.85 -20.68 24.48
C TYR A 104 2.87 -21.84 23.48
N PRO A 105 1.84 -22.71 23.46
CA PRO A 105 1.73 -23.80 22.48
C PRO A 105 1.73 -23.32 21.02
N ALA A 106 1.30 -22.08 20.78
CA ALA A 106 1.27 -21.43 19.47
C ALA A 106 2.35 -20.35 19.32
N TYR A 107 3.49 -20.51 20.01
CA TYR A 107 4.60 -19.55 20.03
C TYR A 107 4.96 -19.02 18.64
N ASP A 108 5.22 -19.90 17.67
CA ASP A 108 5.67 -19.50 16.33
C ASP A 108 4.62 -18.61 15.63
N ARG A 109 3.32 -18.91 15.79
CA ARG A 109 2.23 -18.10 15.22
C ARG A 109 2.15 -16.73 15.86
N ILE A 110 2.27 -16.67 17.18
CA ILE A 110 2.20 -15.43 17.94
C ILE A 110 3.39 -14.55 17.54
N CYS A 111 4.61 -15.08 17.58
CA CYS A 111 5.82 -14.36 17.17
C CYS A 111 5.76 -13.89 15.72
N SER A 112 5.34 -14.74 14.78
CA SER A 112 5.20 -14.36 13.38
C SER A 112 4.20 -13.23 13.16
N THR A 113 3.03 -13.31 13.82
CA THR A 113 1.98 -12.29 13.70
C THR A 113 2.45 -10.96 14.31
N LEU A 114 2.98 -10.99 15.54
CA LEU A 114 3.49 -9.78 16.21
C LEU A 114 4.67 -9.16 15.47
N THR A 115 5.57 -9.97 14.90
CA THR A 115 6.66 -9.47 14.05
C THR A 115 6.10 -8.79 12.80
N ALA A 116 5.11 -9.39 12.14
CA ALA A 116 4.45 -8.77 10.97
C ALA A 116 3.80 -7.43 11.32
N VAL A 117 3.08 -7.37 12.45
CA VAL A 117 2.42 -6.15 12.93
C VAL A 117 3.44 -5.06 13.31
N SER A 118 4.57 -5.44 13.92
CA SER A 118 5.63 -4.49 14.31
C SER A 118 6.36 -3.85 13.13
N GLU A 119 6.31 -4.47 11.95
CA GLU A 119 6.91 -3.97 10.72
C GLU A 119 5.93 -3.20 9.83
N GLU A 120 4.64 -3.22 10.18
CA GLU A 120 3.56 -2.66 9.38
C GLU A 120 3.45 -1.15 9.58
N LEU A 121 3.21 -0.41 8.49
CA LEU A 121 3.02 1.05 8.56
C LEU A 121 1.75 1.38 9.39
N PRO A 122 1.87 2.12 10.50
CA PRO A 122 0.75 2.40 11.40
C PRO A 122 -0.18 3.50 10.89
N ASP A 123 0.33 4.41 10.07
CA ASP A 123 -0.35 5.58 9.52
C ASP A 123 -1.20 5.26 8.29
N ILE A 124 -0.96 4.12 7.64
CA ILE A 124 -1.67 3.69 6.45
C ILE A 124 -2.71 2.61 6.84
N PRO A 125 -4.02 2.90 6.82
CA PRO A 125 -5.03 1.97 7.35
C PRO A 125 -5.32 0.80 6.42
N LEU A 126 -5.35 1.05 5.10
CA LEU A 126 -5.67 0.05 4.07
C LEU A 126 -4.42 -0.46 3.36
N PHE A 127 -4.56 -1.54 2.59
CA PHE A 127 -3.46 -2.14 1.84
C PHE A 127 -3.86 -2.42 0.39
N LEU A 128 -2.86 -2.57 -0.46
CA LEU A 128 -2.96 -2.94 -1.86
C LEU A 128 -2.67 -4.42 -2.02
N CYS A 129 -3.46 -5.13 -2.83
CA CYS A 129 -3.18 -6.52 -3.16
C CYS A 129 -2.45 -6.57 -4.51
N LEU A 130 -1.21 -7.04 -4.52
CA LEU A 130 -0.40 -7.07 -5.75
C LEU A 130 -1.04 -7.96 -6.84
N HIS A 131 -1.73 -9.03 -6.42
CA HIS A 131 -2.49 -9.88 -7.32
C HIS A 131 -3.67 -9.14 -7.95
N ASN A 132 -4.44 -8.35 -7.19
CA ASN A 132 -5.57 -7.59 -7.72
C ASN A 132 -5.10 -6.58 -8.77
N ILE A 133 -4.04 -5.83 -8.46
CA ILE A 133 -3.45 -4.84 -9.37
C ILE A 133 -2.97 -5.50 -10.66
N SER A 134 -2.26 -6.63 -10.54
CA SER A 134 -1.78 -7.39 -11.71
C SER A 134 -2.93 -7.99 -12.53
N ALA A 135 -4.01 -8.44 -11.86
CA ALA A 135 -5.21 -8.96 -12.50
C ALA A 135 -6.01 -7.87 -13.25
N THR A 136 -6.00 -6.63 -12.74
CA THR A 136 -6.56 -5.45 -13.43
C THR A 136 -5.82 -5.14 -14.71
N LEU A 137 -4.49 -5.28 -14.73
CA LEU A 137 -3.67 -5.03 -15.93
C LEU A 137 -3.49 -6.26 -16.83
N LYS A 138 -3.97 -7.43 -16.40
CA LYS A 138 -3.75 -8.73 -17.08
C LYS A 138 -2.27 -9.04 -17.30
N CYS A 139 -1.41 -8.62 -16.37
CA CYS A 139 0.02 -8.84 -16.43
C CYS A 139 0.47 -9.95 -15.47
N THR A 140 1.66 -10.47 -15.72
CA THR A 140 2.35 -11.34 -14.76
C THR A 140 2.71 -10.50 -13.53
N SER A 141 2.36 -10.98 -12.34
CA SER A 141 2.66 -10.25 -11.11
C SER A 141 4.17 -10.13 -10.90
N PRO A 142 4.70 -8.92 -10.64
CA PRO A 142 6.08 -8.79 -10.18
C PRO A 142 6.25 -9.50 -8.83
N SER A 143 7.48 -9.82 -8.47
CA SER A 143 7.77 -10.31 -7.11
C SER A 143 7.54 -9.18 -6.10
N ALA A 144 7.09 -9.53 -4.89
CA ALA A 144 6.84 -8.54 -3.83
C ALA A 144 8.09 -7.72 -3.48
N VAL A 145 9.28 -8.31 -3.55
CA VAL A 145 10.56 -7.61 -3.30
C VAL A 145 10.84 -6.56 -4.36
N MET A 146 10.62 -6.92 -5.62
CA MET A 146 10.85 -6.04 -6.77
C MET A 146 9.85 -4.88 -6.77
N PHE A 147 8.57 -5.16 -6.53
CA PHE A 147 7.54 -4.13 -6.45
C PHE A 147 7.80 -3.16 -5.28
N ARG A 148 8.13 -3.67 -4.09
CA ARG A 148 8.55 -2.84 -2.95
C ARG A 148 9.76 -1.98 -3.27
N SER A 149 10.74 -2.54 -3.98
CA SER A 149 11.93 -1.77 -4.38
C SER A 149 11.57 -0.61 -5.29
N ALA A 150 10.65 -0.82 -6.24
CA ALA A 150 10.18 0.27 -7.11
C ALA A 150 9.46 1.38 -6.33
N VAL A 151 8.62 1.03 -5.35
CA VAL A 151 7.94 2.00 -4.49
C VAL A 151 8.96 2.79 -3.65
N ILE A 152 9.96 2.12 -3.08
CA ILE A 152 11.04 2.76 -2.28
C ILE A 152 11.89 3.69 -3.15
N ASN A 153 12.27 3.23 -4.35
CA ASN A 153 13.08 4.03 -5.27
C ASN A 153 12.29 5.22 -5.84
N ALA A 154 10.95 5.16 -5.84
CA ALA A 154 10.09 6.30 -6.15
C ALA A 154 9.93 7.29 -4.98
N GLY A 155 10.61 7.07 -3.84
CA GLY A 155 10.61 7.97 -2.68
C GLY A 155 9.53 7.68 -1.64
N TYR A 156 8.80 6.56 -1.76
CA TYR A 156 7.67 6.22 -0.89
C TYR A 156 8.02 5.09 0.09
N ARG A 157 7.40 5.10 1.27
CA ARG A 157 7.53 4.03 2.27
C ARG A 157 6.60 2.88 1.92
N THR A 158 7.04 1.68 2.25
CA THR A 158 6.23 0.48 2.04
C THR A 158 6.46 -0.56 3.13
N SER A 159 5.41 -1.34 3.44
CA SER A 159 5.47 -2.47 4.36
C SER A 159 4.54 -3.60 3.87
N GLY A 160 4.76 -4.82 4.37
CA GLY A 160 3.75 -5.87 4.24
C GLY A 160 2.62 -5.65 5.24
N THR A 161 1.51 -6.37 5.07
CA THR A 161 0.45 -6.42 6.08
C THR A 161 0.36 -7.80 6.72
N HIS A 162 -0.03 -7.87 7.99
CA HIS A 162 -0.34 -9.13 8.68
C HIS A 162 -1.62 -9.82 8.16
N VAL A 163 -2.49 -9.10 7.43
CA VAL A 163 -3.80 -9.61 6.99
C VAL A 163 -3.68 -10.53 5.77
N ASN A 164 -2.84 -10.15 4.79
CA ASN A 164 -2.71 -10.81 3.50
C ASN A 164 -1.23 -10.95 3.09
N PRO A 165 -0.74 -12.15 2.74
CA PRO A 165 0.65 -12.37 2.30
C PRO A 165 1.04 -11.59 1.05
N LEU A 166 0.09 -11.32 0.15
CA LEU A 166 0.29 -10.53 -1.06
C LEU A 166 -0.12 -9.06 -0.88
N GLY A 167 -0.50 -8.68 0.34
CA GLY A 167 -0.89 -7.34 0.70
C GLY A 167 0.32 -6.44 0.99
N LEU A 168 0.23 -5.19 0.56
CA LEU A 168 1.24 -4.18 0.75
C LEU A 168 0.61 -2.86 1.20
N LYS A 169 1.14 -2.27 2.26
CA LYS A 169 0.85 -0.89 2.60
C LYS A 169 1.92 0.00 1.98
N ALA A 170 1.50 1.10 1.38
CA ALA A 170 2.37 2.11 0.84
C ALA A 170 1.77 3.49 1.10
N ASP A 171 2.61 4.49 1.36
CA ASP A 171 2.20 5.89 1.44
C ASP A 171 2.15 6.58 0.07
N ALA A 172 2.39 5.81 -1.01
CA ALA A 172 2.26 6.26 -2.38
C ALA A 172 0.79 6.44 -2.79
N PRO A 173 0.43 7.52 -3.50
CA PRO A 173 -0.90 7.67 -4.05
C PRO A 173 -1.15 6.65 -5.16
N MET A 174 -2.42 6.34 -5.44
CA MET A 174 -2.80 5.29 -6.39
C MET A 174 -2.28 5.51 -7.80
N HIS A 175 -2.23 6.75 -8.30
CA HIS A 175 -1.68 7.04 -9.63
C HIS A 175 -0.20 6.64 -9.72
N THR A 176 0.61 6.90 -8.68
CA THR A 176 2.02 6.47 -8.63
C THR A 176 2.15 4.95 -8.68
N ILE A 177 1.29 4.24 -7.97
CA ILE A 177 1.25 2.78 -7.99
C ILE A 177 0.93 2.26 -9.39
N TRP A 178 -0.03 2.89 -10.08
CA TRP A 178 -0.35 2.55 -11.47
C TRP A 178 0.80 2.86 -12.42
N ASP A 179 1.47 4.01 -12.27
CA ASP A 179 2.63 4.38 -13.10
C ASP A 179 3.77 3.36 -12.98
N ILE A 180 4.08 2.91 -11.76
CA ILE A 180 5.06 1.83 -11.53
C ILE A 180 4.64 0.55 -12.28
N MET A 181 3.36 0.19 -12.22
CA MET A 181 2.86 -1.00 -12.90
C MET A 181 2.79 -0.83 -14.43
N CYS A 182 2.54 0.37 -14.93
CA CYS A 182 2.63 0.68 -16.36
C CYS A 182 4.08 0.48 -16.85
N CYS A 183 5.09 0.94 -16.08
CA CYS A 183 6.50 0.64 -16.37
C CYS A 183 6.80 -0.86 -16.35
N TRP A 184 6.17 -1.62 -15.44
CA TRP A 184 6.30 -3.08 -15.39
C TRP A 184 5.75 -3.75 -16.66
N VAL A 185 4.56 -3.35 -17.12
CA VAL A 185 3.92 -3.86 -18.33
C VAL A 185 4.71 -3.51 -19.59
N LYS A 186 5.38 -2.35 -19.64
CA LYS A 186 6.30 -2.01 -20.74
C LYS A 186 7.47 -3.01 -20.85
N LYS A 187 7.96 -3.54 -19.72
CA LYS A 187 9.01 -4.57 -19.68
C LYS A 187 8.46 -5.99 -19.91
N HIS A 188 7.19 -6.23 -19.55
CA HIS A 188 6.50 -7.52 -19.67
C HIS A 188 5.18 -7.33 -20.41
N PRO A 189 5.21 -7.25 -21.75
CA PRO A 189 4.05 -6.87 -22.54
C PRO A 189 2.89 -7.85 -22.36
N VAL A 190 1.68 -7.31 -22.30
CA VAL A 190 0.43 -8.05 -22.13
C VAL A 190 -0.34 -8.14 -23.44
N LYS A 191 -1.23 -9.12 -23.55
CA LYS A 191 -2.15 -9.22 -24.69
C LYS A 191 -3.10 -8.03 -24.69
N ALA A 192 -3.36 -7.47 -25.87
CA ALA A 192 -4.33 -6.40 -26.04
C ALA A 192 -5.68 -6.77 -25.43
N GLN A 193 -6.24 -5.84 -24.67
CA GLN A 193 -7.54 -5.97 -24.01
C GLN A 193 -8.54 -4.99 -24.65
N PRO A 194 -9.85 -5.19 -24.48
CA PRO A 194 -10.86 -4.25 -24.97
C PRO A 194 -10.62 -2.83 -24.44
N SER A 195 -10.95 -1.80 -25.23
CA SER A 195 -10.72 -0.39 -24.86
C SER A 195 -11.42 0.04 -23.56
N HIS A 196 -12.59 -0.52 -23.27
CA HIS A 196 -13.38 -0.22 -22.07
C HIS A 196 -12.87 -0.93 -20.78
N HIS A 197 -11.96 -1.89 -20.91
CA HIS A 197 -11.39 -2.61 -19.77
C HIS A 197 -10.56 -1.65 -18.90
N PRO A 198 -10.69 -1.69 -17.55
CA PRO A 198 -10.00 -0.75 -16.67
C PRO A 198 -8.49 -0.73 -16.88
N GLY A 199 -7.87 -1.90 -17.11
CA GLY A 199 -6.44 -1.97 -17.40
C GLY A 199 -6.02 -1.27 -18.69
N SER A 200 -6.84 -1.31 -19.75
CA SER A 200 -6.56 -0.61 -21.01
C SER A 200 -6.61 0.90 -20.81
N LEU A 201 -7.58 1.38 -20.04
CA LEU A 201 -7.74 2.80 -19.72
C LEU A 201 -6.60 3.34 -18.87
N ILE A 202 -6.06 2.52 -17.96
CA ILE A 202 -4.89 2.88 -17.15
C ILE A 202 -3.63 2.90 -18.03
N LEU A 203 -3.42 1.88 -18.86
CA LEU A 203 -2.25 1.79 -19.75
C LEU A 203 -2.25 2.86 -20.86
N ALA A 204 -3.42 3.39 -21.23
CA ALA A 204 -3.55 4.47 -22.19
C ALA A 204 -3.15 5.85 -21.62
N LYS A 205 -3.02 5.98 -20.29
CA LYS A 205 -2.61 7.24 -19.67
C LYS A 205 -1.09 7.36 -19.65
N GLU A 206 -0.62 8.56 -19.93
CA GLU A 206 0.80 8.87 -19.76
C GLU A 206 1.12 8.99 -18.26
N PRO A 207 2.22 8.37 -17.79
CA PRO A 207 2.63 8.46 -16.40
C PRO A 207 3.05 9.89 -16.06
N VAL A 208 2.52 10.44 -14.96
CA VAL A 208 2.65 11.86 -14.61
C VAL A 208 3.85 12.13 -13.68
N LEU A 209 4.51 11.08 -13.19
CA LEU A 209 5.61 11.21 -12.23
C LEU A 209 6.84 11.92 -12.80
N GLN A 210 6.88 13.24 -12.61
CA GLN A 210 8.11 14.03 -12.59
C GLN A 210 8.86 13.70 -11.29
N LEU A 211 9.76 12.72 -11.34
CA LEU A 211 10.72 12.52 -10.24
C LEU A 211 11.78 13.62 -10.31
N SER A 212 11.90 14.37 -9.21
CA SER A 212 13.04 15.24 -8.90
C SER A 212 14.32 14.40 -8.87
N TYR A 213 15.10 14.44 -9.95
CA TYR A 213 16.51 14.03 -9.90
C TYR A 213 17.28 15.06 -9.07
N SER A 214 17.37 14.86 -7.77
CA SER A 214 18.56 15.28 -7.04
C SER A 214 19.40 14.02 -6.80
N LEU A 215 20.61 14.02 -7.36
CA LEU A 215 21.69 13.04 -7.15
C LEU A 215 21.77 11.82 -8.09
N ILE A 216 21.86 12.04 -9.40
CA ILE A 216 22.83 11.28 -10.22
C ILE A 216 23.51 12.27 -11.16
N GLN A 217 24.51 12.97 -10.62
CA GLN A 217 25.47 13.74 -11.38
C GLN A 217 26.74 12.92 -11.47
N GLU A 218 26.83 12.04 -12.46
CA GLU A 218 28.11 11.60 -13.01
C GLU A 218 27.93 11.44 -14.51
N HIS A 219 28.80 12.09 -15.30
CA HIS A 219 28.82 12.25 -16.77
C HIS A 219 28.38 13.59 -17.38
N CYS A 220 28.58 14.71 -16.68
CA CYS A 220 28.98 15.94 -17.39
C CYS A 220 30.35 16.37 -16.90
N ILE A 221 31.36 16.24 -17.77
CA ILE A 221 32.67 16.84 -17.59
C ILE A 221 32.46 18.35 -17.59
N LEU A 222 32.53 18.98 -16.41
CA LEU A 222 32.65 20.42 -16.29
C LEU A 222 34.13 20.75 -16.53
N ILE A 223 34.45 21.31 -17.70
CA ILE A 223 35.73 21.99 -17.89
C ILE A 223 35.62 23.33 -17.17
N LEU A 224 36.39 23.51 -16.11
CA LEU A 224 36.55 24.78 -15.41
C LEU A 224 37.30 25.76 -16.32
N GLY A 225 36.64 26.85 -16.68
CA GLY A 225 37.26 28.04 -17.26
C GLY A 225 37.28 29.15 -16.21
N ASP A 226 38.44 29.77 -16.03
CA ASP A 226 38.73 30.70 -14.94
C ASP A 226 37.93 32.00 -15.00
N ASN A 227 37.40 32.36 -13.82
CA ASN A 227 36.91 33.67 -13.39
C ASN A 227 35.52 34.16 -13.84
N THR A 228 34.79 34.59 -12.80
CA THR A 228 33.63 35.50 -12.75
C THR A 228 32.30 34.99 -13.31
N THR A 229 31.46 34.56 -12.36
CA THR A 229 30.00 34.79 -12.26
C THR A 229 29.29 35.22 -13.55
N ASP A 230 29.01 34.27 -14.43
CA ASP A 230 27.89 34.32 -15.37
C ASP A 230 27.67 32.92 -15.98
N PHE A 231 26.57 32.27 -15.62
CA PHE A 231 26.11 31.04 -16.29
C PHE A 231 25.22 31.44 -17.47
N TYR A 232 25.80 31.53 -18.66
CA TYR A 232 25.02 31.62 -19.90
C TYR A 232 24.85 30.22 -20.52
N CYS A 233 23.60 29.80 -20.70
CA CYS A 233 23.27 28.80 -21.72
C CYS A 233 23.32 29.49 -23.08
N SER A 234 24.31 29.18 -23.92
CA SER A 234 24.30 29.63 -25.31
C SER A 234 23.23 28.87 -26.10
N PRO A 235 22.35 29.54 -26.87
CA PRO A 235 21.32 28.90 -27.65
C PRO A 235 21.91 28.41 -28.98
N VAL A 236 22.35 27.15 -29.02
CA VAL A 236 22.69 26.51 -30.29
C VAL A 236 21.49 25.68 -30.75
N SER A 237 20.85 26.17 -31.81
CA SER A 237 19.80 25.57 -32.62
C SER A 237 18.45 25.30 -31.92
N GLY A 238 17.45 26.06 -32.38
CA GLY A 238 16.06 25.90 -31.99
C GLY A 238 15.53 24.51 -32.32
N SER A 239 15.34 23.73 -31.27
CA SER A 239 14.29 22.74 -31.18
C SER A 239 13.92 22.71 -29.70
N CYS A 240 12.69 23.11 -29.38
CA CYS A 240 12.19 23.00 -28.03
C CYS A 240 12.29 21.52 -27.65
N ILE A 241 13.29 21.17 -26.85
CA ILE A 241 13.41 19.87 -26.22
C ILE A 241 12.25 19.82 -25.21
N SER A 242 11.06 19.51 -25.73
CA SER A 242 10.08 18.71 -25.01
C SER A 242 10.73 17.34 -24.82
N ALA A 243 11.74 17.27 -23.96
CA ALA A 243 12.14 16.01 -23.39
C ALA A 243 10.90 15.53 -22.64
N LEU A 244 10.14 14.65 -23.28
CA LEU A 244 9.23 13.75 -22.60
C LEU A 244 10.07 13.09 -21.50
N PHE A 245 9.98 13.64 -20.28
CA PHE A 245 10.49 13.00 -19.09
C PHE A 245 9.64 11.75 -18.88
N SER A 246 10.01 10.69 -19.59
CA SER A 246 9.37 9.39 -19.44
C SER A 246 9.75 8.86 -18.08
N PHE A 247 8.79 8.86 -17.15
CA PHE A 247 8.95 8.19 -15.87
C PHE A 247 9.45 6.75 -16.10
N HIS A 248 10.59 6.41 -15.50
CA HIS A 248 11.11 5.05 -15.48
C HIS A 248 11.18 4.56 -14.04
N ALA A 249 10.25 3.68 -13.67
CA ALA A 249 10.31 3.02 -12.38
C ALA A 249 11.61 2.21 -12.25
N ASN A 250 12.39 2.49 -11.21
CA ASN A 250 13.60 1.76 -10.88
C ASN A 250 13.27 0.50 -10.07
N PHE A 251 13.41 -0.68 -10.67
CA PHE A 251 13.16 -1.97 -10.02
C PHE A 251 14.41 -2.58 -9.37
N ALA A 252 15.55 -1.87 -9.35
CA ALA A 252 16.76 -2.33 -8.68
C ALA A 252 16.49 -2.54 -7.19
N ARG A 253 17.05 -3.62 -6.63
CA ARG A 253 16.77 -4.06 -5.26
C ARG A 253 17.15 -2.98 -4.25
N ALA A 254 16.16 -2.43 -3.55
CA ALA A 254 16.40 -1.49 -2.47
C ALA A 254 16.81 -2.24 -1.19
N VAL A 255 17.76 -1.70 -0.42
CA VAL A 255 18.27 -2.31 0.83
C VAL A 255 17.13 -2.57 1.84
N LYS A 256 16.12 -1.69 1.88
CA LYS A 256 14.95 -1.79 2.78
C LYS A 256 13.76 -2.57 2.20
N SER A 257 13.93 -3.25 1.06
CA SER A 257 12.83 -4.01 0.42
C SER A 257 12.52 -5.35 1.09
N SER A 258 13.50 -5.92 1.80
CA SER A 258 13.34 -7.10 2.64
C SER A 258 12.83 -6.70 4.03
N SER A 259 11.97 -7.52 4.61
CA SER A 259 11.51 -7.33 5.98
C SER A 259 12.47 -7.99 6.96
N LYS A 260 12.66 -7.41 8.15
CA LYS A 260 13.52 -7.96 9.21
C LYS A 260 13.10 -9.38 9.59
N GLY A 261 11.80 -9.68 9.59
CA GLY A 261 11.28 -11.04 9.81
C GLY A 261 11.73 -12.03 8.74
N LYS A 262 11.89 -11.59 7.49
CA LYS A 262 12.41 -12.45 6.40
C LYS A 262 13.92 -12.68 6.57
N ASP A 263 14.64 -11.63 6.95
CA ASP A 263 16.09 -11.71 7.18
C ASP A 263 16.41 -12.60 8.40
N ASN A 264 15.58 -12.55 9.43
CA ASN A 264 15.65 -13.41 10.62
C ASN A 264 14.98 -14.78 10.45
N LYS A 265 14.60 -15.17 9.22
CA LYS A 265 13.94 -16.45 8.89
C LYS A 265 12.66 -16.76 9.70
N VAL A 266 11.96 -15.73 10.18
CA VAL A 266 10.66 -15.85 10.84
C VAL A 266 9.59 -15.96 9.76
N ALA A 267 8.91 -17.10 9.71
CA ALA A 267 7.85 -17.35 8.74
C ALA A 267 6.65 -16.44 9.02
N ARG A 268 6.50 -15.36 8.24
CA ARG A 268 5.44 -14.35 8.45
C ARG A 268 4.02 -14.95 8.42
N PHE A 269 3.78 -15.86 7.49
CA PHE A 269 2.50 -16.57 7.38
C PHE A 269 2.73 -18.06 7.58
N LEU A 270 2.17 -18.60 8.66
CA LEU A 270 2.16 -20.02 8.92
C LEU A 270 0.91 -20.68 8.32
N PRO A 271 1.02 -21.92 7.81
CA PRO A 271 -0.12 -22.63 7.25
C PRO A 271 -1.17 -22.91 8.34
N ASN A 272 -2.43 -23.05 7.93
CA ASN A 272 -3.52 -23.40 8.85
C ASN A 272 -3.26 -24.77 9.51
N PRO A 273 -3.70 -24.98 10.78
CA PRO A 273 -3.42 -26.24 11.49
C PRO A 273 -4.08 -27.46 10.83
N LYS A 274 -5.20 -27.26 10.13
CA LYS A 274 -5.97 -28.31 9.46
C LYS A 274 -6.35 -27.86 8.04
N ARG A 275 -6.54 -28.83 7.14
CA ARG A 275 -6.92 -28.60 5.74
C ARG A 275 -8.28 -27.90 5.56
N HIS A 276 -9.24 -28.16 6.46
CA HIS A 276 -10.57 -27.55 6.46
C HIS A 276 -10.74 -26.55 7.60
N TRP A 277 -9.67 -25.83 7.90
CA TRP A 277 -9.67 -24.82 8.95
C TRP A 277 -10.52 -23.62 8.54
N GLY A 278 -11.52 -23.26 9.36
CA GLY A 278 -12.41 -22.13 9.13
C GLY A 278 -13.90 -22.44 9.20
N PRO A 279 -14.75 -21.44 8.88
CA PRO A 279 -16.18 -21.58 8.70
C PRO A 279 -16.43 -22.70 7.72
N LYS A 280 -17.08 -23.75 8.21
CA LYS A 280 -17.48 -24.88 7.39
C LYS A 280 -18.55 -24.41 6.40
N LEU A 281 -18.77 -25.23 5.38
CA LEU A 281 -19.90 -25.04 4.49
C LEU A 281 -21.19 -24.89 5.31
N ARG A 282 -22.10 -24.01 4.83
CA ARG A 282 -23.46 -23.98 5.34
C ARG A 282 -24.05 -25.40 5.28
N ALA A 283 -24.82 -25.76 6.30
CA ALA A 283 -25.51 -27.04 6.37
C ALA A 283 -26.24 -27.33 5.04
N GLY A 284 -26.11 -28.54 4.52
CA GLY A 284 -26.70 -28.98 3.25
C GLY A 284 -25.83 -28.79 2.00
N ARG A 285 -24.70 -28.07 2.06
CA ARG A 285 -23.74 -28.01 0.94
C ARG A 285 -22.63 -29.05 1.12
N GLN A 286 -22.36 -29.84 0.08
CA GLN A 286 -21.21 -30.75 0.00
C GLN A 286 -20.04 -30.12 -0.77
N ILE A 287 -18.81 -30.39 -0.33
CA ILE A 287 -17.61 -30.00 -1.09
C ILE A 287 -17.52 -30.92 -2.31
N THR A 288 -17.91 -30.41 -3.48
CA THR A 288 -17.67 -31.10 -4.75
C THR A 288 -16.22 -30.88 -5.21
N GLY A 289 -15.69 -31.76 -6.08
CA GLY A 289 -14.34 -31.66 -6.62
C GLY A 289 -13.98 -30.30 -7.23
N LYS A 290 -14.99 -29.54 -7.69
CA LYS A 290 -14.84 -28.18 -8.24
C LYS A 290 -14.42 -27.13 -7.20
N HIS A 291 -14.65 -27.37 -5.90
CA HIS A 291 -14.27 -26.45 -4.82
C HIS A 291 -12.91 -26.78 -4.19
N VAL A 292 -12.25 -27.86 -4.64
CA VAL A 292 -10.99 -28.34 -4.06
C VAL A 292 -9.82 -27.39 -4.33
N SER A 293 -9.88 -26.60 -5.42
CA SER A 293 -8.88 -25.57 -5.73
C SER A 293 -8.83 -24.42 -4.71
N LEU A 294 -9.91 -24.20 -3.96
CA LEU A 294 -9.96 -23.21 -2.87
C LEU A 294 -9.33 -23.72 -1.55
N LEU A 295 -8.94 -24.99 -1.49
CA LEU A 295 -8.49 -25.67 -0.26
C LEU A 295 -6.96 -25.76 -0.12
N GLY A 296 -6.20 -25.10 -1.00
CA GLY A 296 -4.74 -25.18 -1.03
C GLY A 296 -4.23 -26.54 -1.57
N THR A 297 -3.08 -26.51 -2.24
CA THR A 297 -2.43 -27.71 -2.80
C THR A 297 -1.92 -28.63 -1.69
N LYS A 298 -1.90 -29.94 -1.99
CA LYS A 298 -1.40 -31.01 -1.11
C LYS A 298 0.02 -30.75 -0.62
#